data_AF-A0A937TM85-F1
#
_entry.id   AF-A0A937TM85-F1
#
_cell.length_a   1.000
_cell.length_b   1.000
_cell.length_c   1.000
_cell.angle_alpha   90.00
_cell.angle_beta   90.00
_cell.angle_gamma   90.00
#
_symmetry.space_group_name_H-M   'P 1'
#
loop_
_entity.id
_entity.type
_entity.pdbx_description
1 polymer ?
#
loop_
_entity_poly.entity_id
_entity_poly.type
_entity_poly.pdbx_seq_one_letter_code
_entity_poly.pdbx_strand_id
1 'polypeptide(L)'
;MLKRIIALVMSLAILSATTFVFAEDVYITKRGKKYHKQDCPLIANKDAQKVNLEEAKAKGLEPCKRCFKSAKTQTKQKVQKSAKAKKQDLVYVTASGKKYHREDCRLIKNRKTTGISLADAQGRGLQPCSRCFLKEAKSE
;
A
#
# COMPACT_ATOMS: atom_id res chain seq x y z
N MET A 1 -19.83 49.75 -19.06
CA MET A 1 -20.46 48.84 -18.08
C MET A 1 -21.02 47.57 -18.76
N LEU A 2 -21.80 47.69 -19.84
CA LEU A 2 -22.43 46.55 -20.54
C LEU A 2 -21.44 45.49 -21.09
N LYS A 3 -20.30 45.90 -21.66
CA LYS A 3 -19.24 44.98 -22.15
C LYS A 3 -18.60 44.14 -21.02
N ARG A 4 -18.55 44.65 -19.79
CA ARG A 4 -18.06 43.92 -18.61
C ARG A 4 -19.10 42.91 -18.11
N ILE A 5 -20.39 43.24 -18.21
CA ILE A 5 -21.50 42.34 -17.86
C ILE A 5 -21.58 41.18 -18.86
N ILE A 6 -21.43 41.46 -20.16
CA ILE A 6 -21.41 40.41 -21.21
C ILE A 6 -20.20 39.47 -21.03
N ALA A 7 -19.02 40.02 -20.69
CA ALA A 7 -17.84 39.22 -20.40
C ALA A 7 -18.02 38.32 -19.17
N LEU A 8 -18.66 38.83 -18.10
CA LEU A 8 -18.93 38.07 -16.88
C LEU A 8 -19.96 36.96 -17.09
N VAL A 9 -21.02 37.21 -17.87
CA VAL A 9 -22.06 36.21 -18.20
C VAL A 9 -21.51 35.12 -19.14
N MET A 10 -20.68 35.48 -20.13
CA MET A 10 -19.96 34.52 -20.96
C MET A 10 -19.01 33.64 -20.14
N SER A 11 -18.24 34.22 -19.22
CA SER A 11 -17.36 33.44 -18.33
C SER A 11 -18.12 32.52 -17.36
N LEU A 12 -19.32 32.91 -16.93
CA LEU A 12 -20.16 32.07 -16.05
C LEU A 12 -20.85 30.93 -16.82
N ALA A 13 -21.19 31.13 -18.09
CA ALA A 13 -21.76 30.11 -18.96
C ALA A 13 -20.73 29.06 -19.44
N ILE A 14 -19.44 29.42 -19.52
CA ILE A 14 -18.36 28.48 -19.86
C ILE A 14 -18.06 27.54 -18.69
N LEU A 15 -18.34 27.95 -17.45
CA LEU A 15 -18.09 27.15 -16.24
C LEU A 15 -19.05 25.97 -16.05
N SER A 16 -20.22 25.98 -16.71
CA SER A 16 -21.24 24.94 -16.57
C SER A 16 -21.14 23.79 -17.60
N ALA A 17 -20.30 23.92 -18.63
CA ALA A 17 -20.31 23.00 -19.78
C ALA A 17 -19.34 21.80 -19.68
N THR A 18 -18.57 21.63 -18.61
CA THR A 18 -17.41 20.70 -18.61
C THR A 18 -17.50 19.50 -17.65
N THR A 19 -18.62 19.27 -16.98
CA THR A 19 -18.76 18.10 -16.07
C THR A 19 -19.33 16.86 -16.78
N PHE A 20 -18.64 16.39 -17.83
CA PHE A 20 -18.90 15.05 -18.38
C PHE A 20 -18.27 14.00 -17.45
N VAL A 21 -19.11 13.33 -16.66
CA VAL A 21 -18.71 12.18 -15.83
C VAL A 21 -18.61 10.96 -16.74
N PHE A 22 -17.39 10.56 -17.10
CA PHE A 22 -17.15 9.29 -17.79
C PHE A 22 -17.31 8.14 -16.80
N ALA A 23 -18.48 7.52 -16.79
CA ALA A 23 -18.70 6.26 -16.09
C ALA A 23 -17.96 5.14 -16.84
N GLU A 24 -17.09 4.42 -16.13
CA GLU A 24 -16.40 3.25 -16.70
C GLU A 24 -17.23 1.99 -16.49
N ASP A 25 -17.48 1.26 -17.56
CA ASP A 25 -18.31 0.05 -17.55
C ASP A 25 -17.46 -1.21 -17.31
N VAL A 26 -17.97 -2.11 -16.48
CA VAL A 26 -17.34 -3.40 -16.15
C VAL A 26 -18.32 -4.56 -16.25
N TYR A 27 -17.78 -5.78 -16.35
CA TYR A 27 -18.58 -6.98 -16.53
C TYR A 27 -18.54 -7.85 -15.28
N ILE A 28 -19.72 -8.28 -14.81
CA ILE A 28 -19.88 -9.15 -13.64
C ILE A 28 -20.60 -10.43 -14.04
N THR A 29 -20.34 -11.52 -13.35
CA THR A 29 -21.09 -12.78 -13.55
C THR A 29 -22.06 -12.99 -12.39
N LYS A 30 -23.26 -13.56 -12.63
CA LYS A 30 -24.32 -13.76 -11.61
C LYS A 30 -23.84 -14.34 -10.27
N ARG A 31 -22.86 -15.24 -10.29
CA ARG A 31 -22.30 -15.92 -9.09
C ARG A 31 -20.88 -15.46 -8.71
N GLY A 32 -20.33 -14.49 -9.42
CA GLY A 32 -18.93 -14.06 -9.26
C GLY A 32 -18.79 -12.96 -8.22
N LYS A 33 -17.73 -13.04 -7.41
CA LYS A 33 -17.34 -11.99 -6.43
C LYS A 33 -16.45 -10.89 -7.04
N LYS A 34 -16.31 -10.87 -8.36
CA LYS A 34 -15.34 -10.03 -9.06
C LYS A 34 -15.93 -9.41 -10.31
N TYR A 35 -15.45 -8.21 -10.63
CA TYR A 35 -15.71 -7.56 -11.91
C TYR A 35 -14.51 -7.70 -12.85
N HIS A 36 -14.81 -7.71 -14.14
CA HIS A 36 -13.93 -8.10 -15.24
C HIS A 36 -14.01 -7.07 -16.37
N LYS A 37 -13.01 -7.08 -17.25
CA LYS A 37 -13.09 -6.40 -18.56
C LYS A 37 -13.90 -7.27 -19.54
N GLN A 38 -14.46 -6.66 -20.57
CA GLN A 38 -15.24 -7.33 -21.61
C GLN A 38 -14.52 -8.57 -22.16
N ASP A 39 -13.23 -8.43 -22.48
CA ASP A 39 -12.43 -9.49 -23.12
C ASP A 39 -11.73 -10.41 -22.11
N CYS A 40 -12.32 -10.61 -20.92
CA CYS A 40 -11.70 -11.49 -19.93
C CYS A 40 -11.94 -12.98 -20.26
N PRO A 41 -10.89 -13.82 -20.42
CA PRO A 41 -11.07 -15.25 -20.66
C PRO A 41 -11.85 -16.00 -19.57
N LEU A 42 -11.94 -15.43 -18.36
CA LEU A 42 -12.64 -16.04 -17.23
C LEU A 42 -14.17 -15.88 -17.29
N ILE A 43 -14.66 -14.98 -18.14
CA ILE A 43 -16.09 -14.71 -18.34
C ILE A 43 -16.57 -15.08 -19.76
N ALA A 44 -15.66 -15.44 -20.67
CA ALA A 44 -15.98 -15.73 -22.08
C ALA A 44 -17.09 -16.78 -22.26
N ASN A 45 -17.15 -17.79 -21.38
CA ASN A 45 -18.15 -18.87 -21.42
C ASN A 45 -19.23 -18.73 -20.32
N LYS A 46 -19.48 -17.52 -19.82
CA LYS A 46 -20.41 -17.27 -18.71
C LYS A 46 -21.38 -16.14 -19.05
N ASP A 47 -22.54 -16.15 -18.40
CA ASP A 47 -23.47 -15.03 -18.39
C ASP A 47 -22.84 -13.80 -17.71
N ALA A 48 -22.18 -12.96 -18.49
CA ALA A 48 -21.61 -11.70 -18.05
C ALA A 48 -22.61 -10.56 -18.27
N GLN A 49 -22.87 -9.78 -17.22
CA GLN A 49 -23.71 -8.59 -17.24
C GLN A 49 -22.83 -7.35 -17.18
N LYS A 50 -23.11 -6.39 -18.05
CA LYS A 50 -22.48 -5.07 -18.06
C LYS A 50 -23.09 -4.23 -16.94
N VAL A 51 -22.25 -3.69 -16.06
CA VAL A 51 -22.64 -2.82 -14.93
C VAL A 51 -21.63 -1.69 -14.80
N ASN A 52 -22.01 -0.61 -14.12
CA ASN A 52 -21.10 0.50 -13.86
C ASN A 52 -20.02 0.07 -12.83
N LEU A 53 -18.77 0.54 -12.98
CA LEU A 53 -17.69 0.30 -12.03
C LEU A 53 -18.08 0.70 -10.60
N GLU A 54 -18.75 1.84 -10.43
CA GLU A 54 -19.18 2.34 -9.12
C GLU A 54 -20.24 1.43 -8.50
N GLU A 55 -21.15 0.90 -9.30
CA GLU A 55 -22.15 -0.08 -8.87
C GLU A 55 -21.49 -1.41 -8.47
N ALA A 56 -20.51 -1.87 -9.26
CA ALA A 56 -19.74 -3.08 -8.93
C ALA A 56 -18.98 -2.92 -7.59
N LYS A 57 -18.40 -1.74 -7.34
CA LYS A 57 -17.77 -1.41 -6.05
C LYS A 57 -18.79 -1.34 -4.92
N ALA A 58 -19.94 -0.71 -5.13
CA ALA A 58 -21.02 -0.63 -4.14
C ALA A 58 -21.57 -2.03 -3.76
N LYS A 59 -21.60 -2.96 -4.72
CA LYS A 59 -21.91 -4.39 -4.51
C LYS A 59 -20.78 -5.17 -3.81
N GLY A 60 -19.67 -4.53 -3.45
CA GLY A 60 -18.53 -5.15 -2.79
C GLY A 60 -17.74 -6.10 -3.69
N LEU A 61 -17.85 -5.98 -5.02
CA LEU A 61 -17.14 -6.82 -5.96
C LEU A 61 -15.68 -6.37 -6.09
N GLU A 62 -14.76 -7.33 -6.11
CA GLU A 62 -13.34 -7.02 -6.26
C GLU A 62 -12.91 -6.98 -7.74
N PRO A 63 -11.88 -6.19 -8.09
CA PRO A 63 -11.29 -6.27 -9.43
C PRO A 63 -10.69 -7.65 -9.70
N CYS A 64 -10.96 -8.19 -10.89
CA CYS A 64 -10.26 -9.35 -11.41
C CYS A 64 -8.75 -9.07 -11.50
N LYS A 65 -7.94 -9.87 -10.80
CA LYS A 65 -6.47 -9.75 -10.79
C LYS A 65 -5.83 -9.82 -12.18
N ARG A 66 -6.44 -10.52 -13.15
CA ARG A 66 -5.93 -10.62 -14.52
C ARG A 66 -6.27 -9.38 -15.34
N CYS A 67 -7.47 -8.84 -15.17
CA CYS A 67 -7.96 -7.66 -15.90
C CYS A 67 -7.40 -6.34 -15.36
N PHE A 68 -7.18 -6.27 -14.04
CA PHE A 68 -6.86 -5.05 -13.31
C PHE A 68 -5.60 -5.24 -12.43
N LYS A 69 -4.52 -5.76 -13.04
CA LYS A 69 -3.23 -6.02 -12.35
C LYS A 69 -2.67 -4.78 -11.64
N SER A 70 -2.96 -3.58 -12.12
CA SER A 70 -2.49 -2.31 -11.55
C SER A 70 -3.23 -1.87 -10.27
N ALA A 71 -4.47 -2.32 -10.04
CA ALA A 71 -5.30 -1.81 -8.95
C ALA A 71 -5.01 -2.45 -7.57
N LYS A 72 -4.35 -3.61 -7.51
CA LYS A 72 -4.05 -4.32 -6.24
C LYS A 72 -2.67 -4.00 -5.65
N THR A 73 -1.92 -3.07 -6.23
CA THR A 73 -0.57 -2.74 -5.75
C THR A 73 -0.58 -1.70 -4.63
N GLN A 74 -1.57 -0.79 -4.56
CA GLN A 74 -1.53 0.27 -3.54
C GLN A 74 -2.17 -0.09 -2.19
N THR A 75 -3.04 -1.10 -2.10
CA THR A 75 -3.68 -1.45 -0.81
C THR A 75 -2.98 -2.60 -0.06
N LYS A 76 -2.17 -3.44 -0.74
CA LYS A 76 -1.35 -4.46 -0.05
C LYS A 76 0.08 -4.02 0.25
N GLN A 77 0.61 -2.99 -0.42
CA GLN A 77 1.94 -2.46 -0.09
C GLN A 77 1.97 -1.67 1.23
N LYS A 78 0.85 -1.13 1.73
CA LYS A 78 0.83 -0.43 3.03
C LYS A 78 0.75 -1.36 4.26
N VAL A 79 0.34 -2.62 4.09
CA VAL A 79 0.25 -3.61 5.19
C VAL A 79 1.39 -4.65 5.15
N GLN A 80 1.93 -4.98 3.98
CA GLN A 80 3.06 -5.94 3.90
C GLN A 80 4.44 -5.27 3.97
N LYS A 81 4.56 -3.98 3.62
CA LYS A 81 5.80 -3.22 3.84
C LYS A 81 5.97 -2.81 5.32
N SER A 82 4.89 -2.70 6.07
CA SER A 82 4.90 -2.39 7.52
C SER A 82 5.14 -3.62 8.41
N ALA A 83 4.89 -4.85 7.94
CA ALA A 83 5.28 -6.07 8.65
C ALA A 83 6.72 -6.53 8.32
N LYS A 84 7.21 -6.27 7.10
CA LYS A 84 8.59 -6.60 6.69
C LYS A 84 9.62 -5.55 7.13
N ALA A 85 9.26 -4.26 7.17
CA ALA A 85 10.12 -3.21 7.73
C ALA A 85 10.18 -3.26 9.27
N LYS A 86 9.07 -3.57 9.96
CA LYS A 86 9.08 -3.72 11.44
C LYS A 86 9.98 -4.86 11.95
N LYS A 87 10.21 -5.92 11.16
CA LYS A 87 11.18 -6.97 11.53
C LYS A 87 12.63 -6.57 11.29
N GLN A 88 12.91 -5.66 10.34
CA GLN A 88 14.27 -5.20 10.07
C GLN A 88 14.76 -4.20 11.13
N ASP A 89 13.82 -3.52 11.80
CA ASP A 89 14.12 -2.54 12.84
C ASP A 89 13.96 -3.08 14.27
N LEU A 90 13.51 -4.32 14.47
CA LEU A 90 13.40 -4.91 15.81
C LEU A 90 14.75 -5.49 16.25
N VAL A 91 15.36 -4.90 17.27
CA VAL A 91 16.62 -5.32 17.86
C VAL A 91 16.43 -5.75 19.31
N TYR A 92 17.27 -6.66 19.78
CA TYR A 92 17.17 -7.25 21.10
C TYR A 92 18.26 -6.70 22.02
N VAL A 93 17.86 -6.26 23.21
CA VAL A 93 18.76 -5.71 24.23
C VAL A 93 18.66 -6.52 25.51
N THR A 94 19.76 -6.65 26.24
CA THR A 94 19.78 -7.30 27.56
C THR A 94 19.69 -6.25 28.67
N ALA A 95 19.10 -6.58 29.82
CA ALA A 95 18.86 -5.64 30.93
C ALA A 95 20.11 -4.85 31.41
N SER A 96 21.30 -5.45 31.33
CA SER A 96 22.58 -4.83 31.75
C SER A 96 23.54 -4.52 30.61
N GLY A 97 23.12 -4.70 29.35
CA GLY A 97 24.01 -4.61 28.19
C GLY A 97 24.01 -3.22 27.56
N LYS A 98 25.19 -2.72 27.19
CA LYS A 98 25.35 -1.49 26.39
C LYS A 98 25.22 -1.73 24.87
N LYS A 99 24.79 -2.93 24.46
CA LYS A 99 24.76 -3.37 23.07
C LYS A 99 23.42 -3.94 22.66
N TYR A 100 23.05 -3.74 21.40
CA TYR A 100 21.88 -4.37 20.77
C TYR A 100 22.29 -5.50 19.82
N HIS A 101 21.41 -6.49 19.69
CA HIS A 101 21.66 -7.78 19.06
C HIS A 101 20.52 -8.18 18.11
N ARG A 102 20.75 -9.18 17.26
CA ARG A 102 19.68 -9.89 16.54
C ARG A 102 19.05 -10.97 17.44
N GLU A 103 17.85 -11.44 17.09
CA GLU A 103 17.13 -12.49 17.82
C GLU A 103 17.99 -13.74 18.06
N ASP A 104 18.74 -14.18 17.05
CA ASP A 104 19.54 -15.42 17.09
C ASP A 104 20.99 -15.22 17.54
N CYS A 105 21.29 -14.15 18.28
CA CYS A 105 22.65 -13.88 18.72
C CYS A 105 23.14 -14.89 19.78
N ARG A 106 24.20 -15.64 19.44
CA ARG A 106 24.83 -16.64 20.32
C ARG A 106 25.24 -16.11 21.71
N LEU A 107 25.56 -14.82 21.83
CA LEU A 107 26.00 -14.20 23.09
C LEU A 107 24.87 -13.95 24.09
N ILE A 108 23.62 -13.87 23.60
CA ILE A 108 22.43 -13.55 24.43
C ILE A 108 21.41 -14.67 24.47
N LYS A 109 21.68 -15.82 23.83
CA LYS A 109 20.78 -16.99 23.73
C LYS A 109 20.23 -17.46 25.08
N ASN A 110 21.01 -17.32 26.16
CA ASN A 110 20.63 -17.75 27.52
C ASN A 110 20.37 -16.56 28.48
N ARG A 111 20.15 -15.35 27.96
CA ARG A 111 19.93 -14.14 28.76
C ARG A 111 18.51 -13.59 28.55
N LYS A 112 17.99 -12.89 29.55
CA LYS A 112 16.73 -12.14 29.41
C LYS A 112 16.95 -10.97 28.44
N THR A 113 16.15 -10.93 27.38
CA THR A 113 16.25 -9.94 26.30
C THR A 113 14.90 -9.27 26.08
N THR A 114 14.94 -8.00 25.67
CA THR A 114 13.77 -7.20 25.32
C THR A 114 13.91 -6.73 23.88
N GLY A 115 12.87 -6.94 23.07
CA GLY A 115 12.80 -6.40 21.72
C GLY A 115 12.43 -4.92 21.74
N ILE A 116 13.27 -4.06 21.18
CA ILE A 116 13.02 -2.62 21.00
C ILE A 116 13.31 -2.23 19.55
N SER A 117 12.90 -1.02 19.13
CA SER A 117 13.27 -0.55 17.79
C SER A 117 14.75 -0.16 17.71
N LEU A 118 15.33 -0.24 16.52
CA LEU A 118 16.71 0.16 16.24
C LEU A 118 16.92 1.65 16.55
N ALA A 119 15.92 2.49 16.24
CA ALA A 119 15.92 3.90 16.58
C ALA A 119 15.96 4.14 18.10
N ASP A 120 15.15 3.39 18.87
CA ASP A 120 15.18 3.48 20.34
C ASP A 120 16.51 2.99 20.90
N ALA A 121 17.07 1.92 20.35
CA ALA A 121 18.38 1.41 20.77
C ALA A 121 19.48 2.45 20.56
N GLN A 122 19.49 3.11 19.40
CA GLN A 122 20.43 4.18 19.08
C GLN A 122 20.19 5.44 19.93
N GLY A 123 18.92 5.82 20.16
CA GLY A 123 18.55 6.94 21.02
C GLY A 123 18.95 6.71 22.49
N ARG A 124 19.00 5.45 22.93
CA ARG A 124 19.55 5.04 24.24
C ARG A 124 21.09 4.95 24.26
N GLY A 125 21.77 5.26 23.16
CA GLY A 125 23.23 5.19 23.04
C GLY A 125 23.79 3.76 23.00
N LEU A 126 22.98 2.76 22.69
CA LEU A 126 23.43 1.37 22.62
C LEU A 126 24.22 1.11 21.34
N GLN A 127 25.28 0.33 21.47
CA GLN A 127 26.18 0.01 20.37
C GLN A 127 25.78 -1.30 19.67
N PRO A 128 26.03 -1.44 18.36
CA PRO A 128 25.80 -2.71 17.68
C PRO A 128 26.70 -3.81 18.24
N CYS A 129 26.14 -5.01 18.38
CA CYS A 129 26.96 -6.20 18.63
C CYS A 129 27.78 -6.53 17.37
N SER A 130 29.11 -6.51 17.48
CA SER A 130 30.04 -6.78 16.37
C SER A 130 29.86 -8.17 15.71
N ARG A 131 29.21 -9.13 16.40
CA ARG A 131 28.88 -10.45 15.86
C ARG A 131 27.53 -10.47 15.11
N CYS A 132 26.61 -9.58 15.46
CA CYS A 132 25.27 -9.49 14.85
C CYS A 132 25.22 -8.49 13.69
N PHE A 133 26.02 -7.44 13.84
CA PHE A 133 26.12 -6.32 12.93
C PHE A 133 27.62 -6.12 12.72
N LEU A 134 28.18 -6.89 11.81
CA LEU A 134 29.49 -6.58 11.24
C LEU A 134 29.29 -5.24 10.52
N LYS A 135 29.78 -4.16 11.13
CA LYS A 135 29.96 -2.92 10.39
C LYS A 135 31.08 -3.24 9.42
N GLU A 136 30.77 -3.35 8.13
CA GLU A 136 31.83 -3.36 7.12
C GLU A 136 32.62 -2.07 7.34
N ALA A 137 33.87 -2.25 7.76
CA ALA A 137 34.83 -1.18 7.86
C ALA A 137 35.51 -1.04 6.50
N LYS A 138 35.68 0.23 6.06
CA LYS A 138 36.25 0.73 4.78
C LYS A 138 35.19 0.97 3.71
N SER A 139 35.14 2.08 2.99
CA SER A 139 36.10 3.15 2.59
C SER A 139 35.22 4.34 2.13
N GLU A 140 35.53 5.63 2.20
CA GLU A 140 36.69 6.51 2.35
C GLU A 140 36.16 7.82 2.97
#